data_AF-A0A5E4PPV7-F1
#
_entry.id   AF-A0A5E4PPV7-F1
#
_cell.length_a   1.000
_cell.length_b   1.000
_cell.length_c   1.000
_cell.angle_alpha   90.00
_cell.angle_beta   90.00
_cell.angle_gamma   90.00
#
_symmetry.space_group_name_H-M   'P 1'
#
loop_
_entity.id
_entity.type
_entity.pdbx_description
1 polymer ?
#
loop_
_entity_poly.entity_id
_entity_poly.type
_entity_poly.pdbx_seq_one_letter_code
_entity_poly.pdbx_strand_id
1 'polypeptide(L)'
;MSPSGRALFHGYLDTKVPKDGRNKRAGYCSMRSKRVRKSFKRESTYNWHIYNTMVIKVRGDGRSYLLNISCEGYYDVTWNDIYHYVLFTRGGPYWQVAKIPFSKFVLGSKGRLQDKQTRIKLDRVTHFGISCGDKA
;
A
#
# COMPACT_ATOMS: atom_id res chain seq x y z
N MET A 1 4.80 9.96 13.18
CA MET A 1 4.59 8.67 13.87
C MET A 1 4.58 8.98 15.35
N SER A 2 3.62 8.44 16.11
CA SER A 2 3.65 8.61 17.56
C SER A 2 4.93 7.99 18.14
N PRO A 3 5.36 8.41 19.34
CA PRO A 3 6.49 7.78 20.04
C PRO A 3 6.29 6.26 20.24
N SER A 4 5.03 5.80 20.27
CA SER A 4 4.65 4.38 20.35
C SER A 4 4.63 3.63 19.00
N GLY A 5 5.14 4.23 17.92
CA GLY A 5 5.19 3.61 16.59
C GLY A 5 3.81 3.48 15.91
N ARG A 6 2.81 4.22 16.38
CA ARG A 6 1.45 4.21 15.83
C ARG A 6 1.24 5.39 14.89
N ALA A 7 0.39 5.18 13.90
CA ALA A 7 -0.10 6.24 13.03
C ALA A 7 -1.61 6.10 12.92
N LEU A 8 -2.34 7.19 13.19
CA LEU A 8 -3.77 7.29 12.98
C LEU A 8 -4.00 8.11 11.71
N PHE A 9 -4.78 7.55 10.79
CA PHE A 9 -5.14 8.21 9.54
C PHE A 9 -6.66 8.31 9.47
N HIS A 10 -7.18 9.49 9.15
CA HIS A 10 -8.59 9.71 8.84
C HIS A 10 -8.70 10.72 7.70
N GLY A 11 -9.80 10.67 6.96
CA GLY A 11 -10.07 11.57 5.85
C GLY A 11 -11.46 11.32 5.29
N TYR A 12 -11.95 12.25 4.49
CA TYR A 12 -13.16 12.09 3.70
C TYR A 12 -12.78 12.00 2.23
N LEU A 13 -13.52 11.18 1.47
CA LEU A 13 -13.37 11.13 0.02
C LEU A 13 -14.26 12.19 -0.60
N ASP A 14 -13.68 13.12 -1.34
CA ASP A 14 -14.42 14.09 -2.17
C ASP A 14 -14.26 13.70 -3.64
N THR A 15 -15.37 13.45 -4.31
CA THR A 15 -15.42 13.09 -5.73
C THR A 15 -15.58 14.31 -6.64
N LYS A 16 -15.69 15.52 -6.06
CA LYS A 16 -15.84 16.76 -6.82
C LYS A 16 -14.54 17.07 -7.58
N VAL A 17 -14.61 16.94 -8.91
CA VAL A 17 -13.49 17.27 -9.79
C VAL A 17 -13.26 18.79 -9.79
N PRO A 18 -12.01 19.27 -9.62
CA PRO A 18 -11.66 20.68 -9.80
C PRO A 18 -12.09 21.19 -11.19
N LYS A 19 -12.76 22.35 -11.26
CA LYS A 19 -13.31 22.96 -12.48
C LYS A 19 -12.24 23.59 -13.41
N ASP A 20 -11.03 23.04 -13.42
CA ASP A 20 -9.86 23.68 -14.03
C ASP A 20 -9.58 23.18 -15.47
N GLY A 21 -10.45 22.34 -16.03
CA GLY A 21 -10.38 21.83 -17.41
C GLY A 21 -9.16 20.94 -17.75
N ARG A 22 -8.18 20.84 -16.85
CA ARG A 22 -6.91 20.10 -17.02
C ARG A 22 -6.94 18.65 -16.54
N ASN A 23 -8.01 18.23 -15.85
CA ASN A 23 -8.10 16.90 -15.28
C ASN A 23 -8.53 15.86 -16.32
N LYS A 24 -7.58 15.05 -16.79
CA LYS A 24 -7.84 13.92 -17.72
C LYS A 24 -8.33 12.64 -17.02
N ARG A 25 -7.96 12.41 -15.75
CA ARG A 25 -8.33 11.23 -14.95
C ARG A 25 -8.35 11.59 -13.46
N ALA A 26 -9.53 11.68 -12.85
CA ALA A 26 -9.71 11.60 -11.40
C ALA A 26 -10.09 10.15 -11.08
N GLY A 27 -9.47 9.49 -10.11
CA GLY A 27 -9.84 8.07 -9.90
C GLY A 27 -9.17 7.26 -8.80
N TYR A 28 -8.24 7.81 -8.02
CA TYR A 28 -7.79 7.13 -6.80
C TYR A 28 -7.09 8.09 -5.82
N CYS A 29 -7.15 7.74 -4.53
CA CYS A 29 -6.36 8.33 -3.47
C CYS A 29 -5.38 7.27 -2.95
N SER A 30 -4.14 7.65 -2.69
CA SER A 30 -3.13 6.74 -2.17
C SER A 30 -2.31 7.42 -1.09
N MET A 31 -2.06 6.69 -0.01
CA MET A 31 -1.14 7.09 1.04
C MET A 31 -0.07 6.01 1.21
N ARG A 32 1.15 6.44 1.55
CA ARG A 32 2.29 5.54 1.76
C ARG A 32 3.13 5.96 2.95
N SER A 33 3.75 4.98 3.60
CA SER A 33 4.71 5.21 4.68
C SER A 33 5.91 6.02 4.19
N LYS A 34 6.53 6.79 5.08
CA LYS A 34 7.81 7.45 4.78
C LYS A 34 8.90 6.40 4.58
N ARG A 35 9.78 6.62 3.61
CA ARG A 35 10.96 5.77 3.41
C ARG A 35 11.89 5.89 4.61
N VAL A 36 12.39 4.76 5.11
CA VAL A 36 13.48 4.75 6.09
C VAL A 36 14.74 5.25 5.42
N ARG A 37 15.48 6.09 6.13
CA ARG A 37 16.79 6.57 5.72
C ARG A 37 17.73 6.52 6.90
N LYS A 38 19.01 6.22 6.64
CA LYS A 38 20.10 6.37 7.60
C LYS A 38 20.60 7.82 7.59
N SER A 39 21.62 8.11 8.41
CA SER A 39 22.32 9.40 8.40
C SER A 39 22.75 9.79 6.98
N PHE A 40 22.79 11.10 6.72
CA PHE A 40 23.12 11.66 5.39
C PHE A 40 22.17 11.23 4.26
N LYS A 41 20.89 11.01 4.59
CA LYS A 41 19.84 10.61 3.62
C LYS A 41 20.12 9.29 2.89
N ARG A 42 21.06 8.48 3.37
CA ARG A 42 21.39 7.17 2.79
C ARG A 42 20.17 6.27 2.83
N GLU A 43 19.96 5.54 1.75
CA GLU A 43 18.81 4.68 1.58
C GLU A 43 18.81 3.53 2.58
N SER A 44 17.63 3.11 3.02
CA SER A 44 17.44 1.98 3.92
C SER A 44 16.10 1.30 3.63
N THR A 45 16.00 0.06 4.07
CA THR A 45 14.80 -0.77 3.97
C THR A 45 14.35 -1.24 5.36
N TYR A 46 13.12 -1.69 5.44
CA TYR A 46 12.61 -2.49 6.55
C TYR A 46 12.90 -3.98 6.27
N ASN A 47 13.41 -4.68 7.28
CA ASN A 47 13.58 -6.12 7.23
C ASN A 47 12.41 -6.81 7.95
N TRP A 48 11.53 -7.43 7.16
CA TRP A 48 10.37 -8.21 7.60
C TRP A 48 10.58 -9.72 7.41
N HIS A 49 11.80 -10.18 7.14
CA HIS A 49 12.08 -11.57 6.77
C HIS A 49 11.59 -12.59 7.82
N ILE A 50 11.61 -12.23 9.10
CA ILE A 50 11.16 -13.08 10.20
C ILE A 50 9.63 -13.24 10.28
N TYR A 51 8.86 -12.45 9.52
CA TYR A 51 7.40 -12.48 9.54
C TYR A 51 6.83 -13.16 8.30
N ASN A 52 5.70 -13.86 8.45
CA ASN A 52 4.98 -14.52 7.36
C ASN A 52 3.63 -13.86 7.02
N THR A 53 3.08 -13.08 7.94
CA THR A 53 1.76 -12.47 7.83
C THR A 53 1.79 -11.03 8.29
N MET A 54 1.04 -10.17 7.59
CA MET A 54 0.70 -8.83 8.03
C MET A 54 -0.64 -8.87 8.77
N VAL A 55 -0.73 -8.16 9.90
CA VAL A 55 -1.97 -8.02 10.67
C VAL A 55 -2.36 -6.55 10.69
N ILE A 56 -3.59 -6.25 10.28
CA ILE A 56 -4.13 -4.89 10.24
C ILE A 56 -5.43 -4.87 11.04
N LYS A 57 -5.56 -3.91 11.96
CA LYS A 57 -6.83 -3.56 12.61
C LYS A 57 -7.44 -2.37 11.89
N VAL A 58 -8.63 -2.56 11.32
CA VAL A 58 -9.26 -1.65 10.36
C VAL A 58 -10.76 -1.53 10.64
N ARG A 59 -11.30 -0.31 10.54
CA ARG A 59 -12.73 -0.04 10.44
C ARG A 59 -12.96 0.60 9.08
N GLY A 60 -13.65 -0.10 8.19
CA GLY A 60 -13.88 0.36 6.83
C GLY A 60 -15.30 0.85 6.59
N ASP A 61 -15.53 1.34 5.39
CA ASP A 61 -16.78 1.93 4.89
C ASP A 61 -17.51 1.02 3.87
N GLY A 62 -17.02 -0.20 3.66
CA GLY A 62 -17.56 -1.15 2.69
C GLY A 62 -16.81 -1.15 1.35
N ARG A 63 -15.86 -0.23 1.16
CA ARG A 63 -15.03 -0.18 -0.05
C ARG A 63 -13.92 -1.23 -0.03
N SER A 64 -13.38 -1.45 -1.22
CA SER A 64 -12.16 -2.23 -1.42
C SER A 64 -10.94 -1.31 -1.39
N TYR A 65 -9.97 -1.64 -0.55
CA TYR A 65 -8.71 -0.92 -0.44
C TYR A 65 -7.58 -1.78 -0.98
N LEU A 66 -6.70 -1.17 -1.78
CA LEU A 66 -5.50 -1.83 -2.27
C LEU A 66 -4.37 -1.62 -1.27
N LEU A 67 -3.89 -2.71 -0.67
CA LEU A 67 -2.68 -2.71 0.13
C LEU A 67 -1.48 -2.89 -0.79
N ASN A 68 -0.50 -2.00 -0.67
CA ASN A 68 0.67 -1.95 -1.54
C ASN A 68 1.94 -2.14 -0.70
N ILE A 69 2.78 -3.09 -1.08
CA ILE A 69 4.11 -3.27 -0.51
C ILE A 69 5.13 -3.04 -1.63
N SER A 70 5.92 -1.98 -1.51
CA SER A 70 7.03 -1.69 -2.43
C SER A 70 8.32 -2.25 -1.83
N CYS A 71 9.10 -2.94 -2.66
CA CYS A 71 10.43 -3.43 -2.31
C CYS A 71 11.50 -2.66 -3.07
N GLU A 72 12.75 -2.74 -2.64
CA GLU A 72 13.88 -2.26 -3.41
C GLU A 72 14.05 -3.13 -4.68
N GLY A 73 14.04 -2.48 -5.85
CA GLY A 73 14.37 -3.12 -7.11
C GLY A 73 15.87 -3.45 -7.17
N TYR A 74 16.22 -4.59 -7.76
CA TYR A 74 17.63 -4.93 -8.00
C TYR A 74 18.12 -4.37 -9.34
N TYR A 75 17.25 -4.41 -10.35
CA TYR A 75 17.49 -3.83 -11.67
C TYR A 75 16.58 -2.62 -11.87
N ASP A 76 17.03 -1.63 -12.64
CA ASP A 76 16.25 -0.42 -12.92
C ASP A 76 14.88 -0.72 -13.53
N VAL A 77 14.79 -1.78 -14.33
CA VAL A 77 13.54 -2.25 -14.94
C VAL A 77 12.50 -2.66 -13.89
N THR A 78 12.94 -3.16 -12.74
CA THR A 78 12.10 -3.65 -11.63
C THR A 78 11.71 -2.57 -10.62
N TRP A 79 12.09 -1.30 -10.85
CA TRP A 79 11.88 -0.24 -9.86
C TRP A 79 10.39 0.10 -9.62
N ASN A 80 9.53 -0.23 -10.57
CA ASN A 80 8.08 -0.02 -10.48
C ASN A 80 7.32 -1.26 -9.98
N ASP A 81 8.04 -2.27 -9.49
CA ASP A 81 7.45 -3.50 -8.99
C ASP A 81 6.84 -3.28 -7.60
N ILE A 82 5.55 -3.59 -7.49
CA ILE A 82 4.77 -3.43 -6.28
C ILE A 82 3.94 -4.68 -6.07
N TYR A 83 3.86 -5.12 -4.82
CA TYR A 83 3.02 -6.24 -4.41
C TYR A 83 1.69 -5.70 -3.89
N HIS A 84 0.60 -6.22 -4.46
CA HIS A 84 -0.76 -5.74 -4.22
C HIS A 84 -1.62 -6.79 -3.54
N TYR A 85 -2.47 -6.37 -2.60
CA TYR A 85 -3.53 -7.20 -2.03
C TYR A 85 -4.81 -6.37 -1.91
N VAL A 86 -5.94 -6.93 -2.36
CA VAL A 86 -7.24 -6.26 -2.23
C VAL A 86 -7.85 -6.60 -0.87
N LEU A 87 -7.94 -5.60 0.00
CA LEU A 87 -8.61 -5.69 1.29
C LEU A 87 -10.08 -5.28 1.14
N PHE A 88 -10.97 -6.24 1.27
CA PHE A 88 -12.42 -6.00 1.31
C PHE A 88 -12.83 -5.62 2.72
N THR A 89 -13.36 -4.41 2.89
CA THR A 89 -13.91 -3.98 4.18
C THR A 89 -15.41 -4.25 4.22
N ARG A 90 -15.91 -4.65 5.38
CA ARG A 90 -17.36 -4.72 5.64
C ARG A 90 -17.73 -3.42 6.34
N GLY A 91 -18.50 -2.54 5.70
CA GLY A 91 -18.82 -1.17 6.12
C GLY A 91 -19.63 -1.03 7.42
N GLY A 92 -19.43 -1.92 8.39
CA GLY A 92 -20.03 -1.90 9.71
C GLY A 92 -19.26 -1.03 10.70
N PRO A 93 -19.88 -0.66 11.84
CA PRO A 93 -19.33 0.29 12.80
C PRO A 93 -18.13 -0.26 13.60
N TYR A 94 -17.87 -1.57 13.52
CA TYR A 94 -16.91 -2.27 14.37
C TYR A 94 -15.52 -2.40 13.73
N TRP A 95 -14.50 -2.30 14.59
CA TRP A 95 -13.12 -2.62 14.22
C TRP A 95 -12.96 -4.11 13.92
N GLN A 96 -12.30 -4.42 12.81
CA GLN A 96 -12.02 -5.77 12.35
C GLN A 96 -10.51 -5.99 12.27
N VAL A 97 -10.09 -7.23 12.45
CA VAL A 97 -8.67 -7.62 12.32
C VAL A 97 -8.53 -8.49 11.08
N ALA A 98 -7.74 -8.02 10.12
CA ALA A 98 -7.37 -8.75 8.92
C ALA A 98 -5.97 -9.33 9.08
N LYS A 99 -5.84 -10.66 9.05
CA LYS A 99 -4.56 -11.38 9.02
C LYS A 99 -4.30 -11.85 7.58
N ILE A 100 -3.26 -11.32 6.97
CA ILE A 100 -2.99 -11.46 5.54
C ILE A 100 -1.61 -12.09 5.38
N PRO A 101 -1.52 -13.34 4.91
CA PRO A 101 -0.24 -13.95 4.54
C PRO A 101 0.43 -13.19 3.39
N PHE A 102 1.75 -13.02 3.47
CA PHE A 102 2.50 -12.35 2.39
C PHE A 102 2.41 -13.10 1.05
N SER A 103 2.15 -14.41 1.09
CA SER A 103 1.91 -15.23 -0.11
C SER A 103 0.63 -14.87 -0.88
N LYS A 104 -0.30 -14.11 -0.29
CA LYS A 104 -1.52 -13.66 -0.98
C LYS A 104 -1.33 -12.38 -1.80
N PHE A 105 -0.19 -11.71 -1.69
CA PHE A 105 0.06 -10.53 -2.48
C PHE A 105 0.49 -10.91 -3.89
N VAL A 106 0.04 -10.13 -4.86
CA VAL A 106 0.29 -10.36 -6.29
C VAL A 106 1.19 -9.24 -6.82
N LEU A 107 2.22 -9.63 -7.56
CA LEU A 107 3.17 -8.73 -8.20
C LEU A 107 2.52 -8.00 -9.37
N GLY A 108 2.60 -6.68 -9.34
CA GLY A 108 2.33 -5.80 -10.47
C GLY A 108 3.52 -4.90 -10.76
N SER A 109 3.65 -4.45 -12.01
CA SER A 109 4.65 -3.47 -12.44
C SER A 109 3.97 -2.44 -13.34
N LYS A 110 4.23 -1.15 -13.08
CA LYS A 110 3.64 -0.03 -13.83
C LYS A 110 2.10 -0.13 -13.99
N GLY A 111 1.42 -0.61 -12.94
CA GLY A 111 -0.04 -0.77 -12.93
C GLY A 111 -0.58 -1.99 -13.69
N ARG A 112 0.29 -2.89 -14.16
CA ARG A 112 -0.11 -4.15 -14.80
C ARG A 112 0.32 -5.34 -13.96
N LEU A 113 -0.58 -6.31 -13.81
CA LEU A 113 -0.25 -7.59 -13.20
C LEU A 113 0.86 -8.28 -14.01
N GLN A 114 1.80 -8.91 -13.33
CA GLN A 114 2.83 -9.70 -13.98
C GLN A 114 2.39 -11.17 -14.04
N ASP A 115 2.64 -11.85 -15.15
CA ASP A 115 2.28 -13.28 -15.26
C ASP A 115 3.23 -14.14 -14.41
N LYS A 116 4.53 -13.80 -14.44
CA LYS A 116 5.55 -14.45 -13.62
C LYS A 116 5.54 -13.86 -12.21
N GLN A 117 4.81 -14.51 -11.32
CA GLN A 117 4.75 -14.15 -9.91
C GLN A 117 6.03 -14.56 -9.17
N THR A 118 6.49 -13.69 -8.27
CA THR A 118 7.64 -13.95 -7.41
C THR A 118 7.29 -13.69 -5.94
N ARG A 119 8.04 -14.28 -5.02
CA ARG A 119 7.88 -14.00 -3.59
C ARG A 119 8.29 -12.55 -3.27
N ILE A 120 7.56 -11.92 -2.35
CA ILE A 120 7.95 -10.61 -1.78
C ILE A 120 9.35 -10.69 -1.16
N LYS A 121 10.21 -9.72 -1.50
CA LYS A 121 11.52 -9.52 -0.87
C LYS A 121 11.38 -8.84 0.50
N LEU A 122 11.01 -9.64 1.50
CA LEU A 122 10.69 -9.15 2.84
C LEU A 122 11.88 -8.49 3.56
N ASP A 123 13.11 -8.79 3.16
CA ASP A 123 14.34 -8.15 3.67
C ASP A 123 14.55 -6.71 3.16
N ARG A 124 13.86 -6.33 2.08
CA ARG A 124 14.06 -5.06 1.36
C ARG A 124 12.79 -4.24 1.17
N VAL A 125 11.90 -4.24 2.15
CA VAL A 125 10.67 -3.46 2.06
C VAL A 125 10.99 -1.98 2.18
N THR A 126 10.55 -1.18 1.22
CA THR A 126 10.81 0.28 1.22
C THR A 126 9.60 1.07 1.72
N HIS A 127 8.40 0.65 1.31
CA HIS A 127 7.16 1.36 1.63
C HIS A 127 6.00 0.40 1.80
N PHE A 128 5.10 0.73 2.72
CA PHE A 128 3.75 0.21 2.78
C PHE A 128 2.78 1.32 2.40
N GLY A 129 1.78 1.02 1.60
CA GLY A 129 0.78 1.98 1.19
C GLY A 129 -0.62 1.39 1.14
N ILE A 130 -1.59 2.29 1.20
CA ILE A 130 -3.01 1.98 1.07
C ILE A 130 -3.55 2.90 0.00
N SER A 131 -4.27 2.34 -0.97
CA SER A 131 -4.94 3.08 -2.00
C SER A 131 -6.43 2.75 -2.02
N CYS A 132 -7.26 3.74 -2.27
CA CYS A 132 -8.66 3.56 -2.61
C CYS A 132 -8.92 4.18 -3.98
N GLY A 133 -9.59 3.44 -4.85
CA GLY A 133 -10.23 3.99 -6.04
C GLY A 133 -11.72 4.09 -5.76
N ASP A 134 -12.36 5.15 -6.26
CA ASP A 134 -13.82 5.16 -6.31
C ASP A 134 -14.29 4.63 -7.66
N LYS A 135 -15.49 4.03 -7.67
CA LYS A 135 -16.16 3.72 -8.93
C LYS A 135 -16.75 5.03 -9.44
N ALA A 136 -16.10 5.62 -10.45
CA ALA A 136 -16.81 6.54 -11.32
C ALA A 136 -17.81 5.75 -12.18
#